data_AF-A0A0A2TLN9-F1
#
_entry.id   AF-A0A0A2TLN9-F1
#
_cell.length_a   1.000
_cell.length_b   1.000
_cell.length_c   1.000
_cell.angle_alpha   90.00
_cell.angle_beta   90.00
_cell.angle_gamma   90.00
#
_symmetry.space_group_name_H-M   'P 1'
#
loop_
_entity.id
_entity.type
_entity.pdbx_description
1 polymer ?
#
loop_
_entity_poly.entity_id
_entity_poly.type
_entity_poly.pdbx_seq_one_letter_code
_entity_poly.pdbx_strand_id
1 'polypeptide(L)' 'MQINDLEMKKILDQGMLTRSIIENQTAMKKCQMYTEMAKDPAVKGFFKEQAKGLEDVLGYFKKGMAELQ' A
#
# COMPACT_ATOMS: atom_id res chain seq x y z
N MET A 1 11.14 -25.55 -17.22
CA MET A 1 11.90 -24.33 -16.92
C MET A 1 12.55 -24.52 -15.56
N GLN A 2 13.87 -24.67 -15.49
CA GLN A 2 14.60 -24.43 -14.24
C GLN A 2 14.75 -22.92 -14.12
N ILE A 3 13.87 -22.29 -13.35
CA ILE A 3 14.03 -20.87 -12.99
C ILE A 3 15.20 -20.84 -12.01
N ASN A 4 16.19 -19.97 -12.24
CA ASN A 4 17.29 -19.85 -11.28
C ASN A 4 16.76 -19.24 -9.96
N ASP A 5 17.36 -19.59 -8.82
CA ASP A 5 16.83 -19.16 -7.51
C ASP A 5 16.75 -17.63 -7.34
N LEU A 6 17.62 -16.86 -8.00
CA LEU A 6 17.59 -15.39 -8.01
C LEU A 6 16.40 -14.84 -8.81
N GLU A 7 16.10 -15.42 -9.97
CA GLU A 7 14.92 -15.06 -10.77
C GLU A 7 13.63 -15.40 -10.02
N MET A 8 13.58 -16.56 -9.36
CA MET A 8 12.44 -16.95 -8.53
C MET A 8 12.24 -15.97 -7.38
N LYS A 9 13.31 -15.62 -6.66
CA LYS A 9 13.26 -14.61 -5.61
C LYS A 9 12.77 -13.26 -6.13
N LYS A 10 13.28 -12.78 -7.28
CA LYS A 10 12.85 -11.52 -7.89
C LYS A 10 11.35 -11.50 -8.19
N ILE A 11 10.80 -12.60 -8.73
CA ILE A 11 9.37 -12.72 -9.01
C ILE A 11 8.54 -12.68 -7.72
N LEU A 12 8.98 -13.40 -6.68
CA LEU A 12 8.29 -13.43 -5.39
C LEU A 12 8.31 -12.06 -4.71
N ASP A 13 9.46 -11.37 -4.73
CA ASP A 13 9.60 -10.02 -4.17
C ASP A 13 8.71 -9.02 -4.91
N GLN A 14 8.67 -9.08 -6.25
CA GLN A 14 7.76 -8.27 -7.07
C GLN A 14 6.29 -8.56 -6.74
N GLY A 15 5.92 -9.83 -6.57
CA GLY A 15 4.58 -10.23 -6.18
C GLY A 15 4.18 -9.67 -4.81
N MET A 16 5.08 -9.77 -3.82
CA MET A 16 4.86 -9.24 -2.48
C MET A 16 4.66 -7.72 -2.49
N LEU A 17 5.52 -6.98 -3.18
CA LEU A 17 5.41 -5.52 -3.27
C LEU A 17 4.16 -5.09 -4.02
N THR A 18 3.82 -5.77 -5.12
CA THR A 18 2.59 -5.48 -5.88
C THR A 18 1.36 -5.63 -5.00
N ARG A 19 1.27 -6.75 -4.28
CA ARG A 19 0.16 -7.01 -3.35
C ARG A 19 0.10 -5.95 -2.25
N SER A 20 1.24 -5.62 -1.66
CA SER A 20 1.33 -4.61 -0.60
C SER A 20 0.85 -3.23 -1.08
N ILE A 21 1.22 -2.83 -2.30
CA ILE A 21 0.77 -1.57 -2.91
C ILE A 21 -0.75 -1.59 -3.09
N ILE A 22 -1.32 -2.66 -3.65
CA ILE A 22 -2.76 -2.76 -3.88
C ILE A 22 -3.53 -2.67 -2.57
N GLU A 23 -3.14 -3.47 -1.56
CA GLU A 23 -3.82 -3.53 -0.27
C GLU A 23 -3.80 -2.17 0.45
N ASN A 24 -2.66 -1.47 0.43
CA ASN A 24 -2.54 -0.15 1.05
C ASN A 24 -3.29 0.94 0.28
N GLN A 25 -3.32 0.88 -1.06
CA GLN A 25 -4.15 1.79 -1.87
C GLN A 25 -5.65 1.60 -1.56
N THR A 26 -6.09 0.34 -1.45
CA THR A 26 -7.48 0.03 -1.10
C THR A 26 -7.80 0.51 0.31
N ALA A 27 -6.92 0.27 1.29
CA ALA A 27 -7.11 0.77 2.65
C ALA A 27 -7.19 2.30 2.70
N MET A 28 -6.35 3.00 1.92
CA MET A 28 -6.34 4.47 1.87
C MET A 28 -7.66 5.00 1.30
N LYS A 29 -8.15 4.42 0.19
CA LYS A 29 -9.45 4.77 -0.38
C LYS A 29 -10.61 4.53 0.59
N LYS A 30 -10.55 3.43 1.36
CA LYS A 30 -11.55 3.18 2.43
C LYS A 30 -11.50 4.26 3.50
N CYS A 31 -10.32 4.67 3.94
CA CYS A 31 -10.17 5.76 4.91
C CYS A 31 -10.74 7.08 4.37
N GLN A 32 -10.46 7.41 3.10
CA GLN A 32 -11.04 8.59 2.43
C GLN A 32 -12.58 8.52 2.41
N MET A 33 -13.14 7.39 2.00
CA MET A 33 -14.59 7.16 2.00
C MET A 33 -15.20 7.28 3.41
N TYR A 34 -14.57 6.68 4.43
CA TYR A 34 -15.06 6.76 5.81
C TYR A 34 -14.95 8.19 6.37
N THR A 35 -13.96 8.96 5.94
CA THR A 35 -13.83 10.39 6.28
C THR A 35 -15.03 11.19 5.73
N GLU A 36 -15.50 10.87 4.53
CA GLU A 36 -16.67 11.51 3.91
C GLU A 36 -17.99 11.09 4.58
N MET A 37 -18.10 9.83 5.00
CA MET A 37 -19.29 9.28 5.65
C MET A 37 -19.42 9.66 7.13
N ALA A 38 -18.30 9.94 7.81
CA ALA A 38 -18.27 10.23 9.23
C ALA A 38 -18.93 11.58 9.55
N LYS A 39 -19.89 11.54 10.49
CA LYS A 39 -20.54 12.74 11.04
C LYS A 39 -19.79 13.30 12.26
N ASP A 40 -19.15 12.42 13.03
CA ASP A 40 -18.37 12.80 14.19
C ASP A 40 -17.02 13.42 13.77
N PRO A 41 -16.66 14.63 14.24
CA PRO A 41 -15.42 15.29 13.87
C PRO A 41 -14.15 14.51 14.25
N ALA A 42 -14.15 13.80 15.38
CA ALA A 42 -12.99 13.03 15.82
C ALA A 42 -12.79 11.79 14.94
N VAL A 43 -13.88 11.09 14.59
CA VAL A 43 -13.85 9.96 13.65
C VAL A 43 -13.39 10.40 12.26
N LYS A 44 -13.84 11.58 11.80
CA LYS A 44 -13.38 12.17 10.54
C LYS A 44 -11.88 12.49 10.57
N GLY A 45 -11.40 13.08 11.67
CA GLY A 45 -9.98 13.36 11.89
C GLY A 45 -9.14 12.10 11.84
N PHE A 46 -9.57 11.05 12.56
CA PHE A 46 -8.91 9.76 12.59
C PHE A 46 -8.71 9.18 11.19
N PHE A 47 -9.77 9.03 10.39
CA PHE A 47 -9.64 8.44 9.06
C PHE A 47 -8.82 9.30 8.09
N LYS A 48 -8.85 10.63 8.24
CA LYS A 48 -8.01 11.53 7.46
C LYS A 48 -6.52 11.33 7.78
N GLU A 49 -6.17 11.17 9.05
CA GLU A 49 -4.79 10.88 9.47
C GLU A 49 -4.33 9.49 9.02
N GLN A 50 -5.18 8.47 9.13
CA GLN A 50 -4.88 7.12 8.63
C GLN A 50 -4.63 7.13 7.11
N ALA A 51 -5.43 7.86 6.34
CA ALA A 51 -5.21 7.99 4.90
C ALA A 51 -3.83 8.59 4.57
N LYS A 52 -3.39 9.59 5.34
CA LYS A 52 -2.06 10.20 5.19
C LYS A 52 -0.94 9.21 5.55
N GLY A 53 -1.08 8.47 6.66
CA GLY A 53 -0.07 7.47 7.04
C GLY A 53 0.09 6.37 5.99
N LEU A 54 -1.01 5.97 5.33
CA LEU A 54 -0.97 4.99 4.23
C LEU A 54 -0.26 5.52 2.98
N GLU A 55 -0.22 6.83 2.75
CA GLU A 55 0.53 7.44 1.65
C GLU A 55 2.04 7.25 1.82
N ASP A 56 2.55 7.42 3.05
CA ASP A 56 3.97 7.18 3.37
C ASP A 56 4.35 5.70 3.18
N VAL A 57 3.48 4.78 3.62
CA VAL A 57 3.65 3.33 3.44
C VAL A 57 3.65 2.96 1.95
N LEU A 58 2.77 3.57 1.15
CA LEU A 58 2.77 3.39 -0.29
C LEU A 58 4.06 3.90 -0.93
N GLY A 59 4.61 5.03 -0.45
CA GLY A 59 5.90 5.55 -0.87
C GLY A 59 7.03 4.53 -0.65
N TYR A 60 7.07 3.91 0.53
CA TYR A 60 8.04 2.86 0.87
C TYR A 60 7.97 1.68 -0.11
N PHE A 61 6.78 1.12 -0.36
CA PHE A 61 6.65 -0.03 -1.26
C PHE A 61 6.92 0.32 -2.73
N LYS A 62 6.53 1.51 -3.18
CA LYS A 62 6.85 1.99 -4.54
C LYS A 62 8.35 2.16 -4.74
N LYS A 63 9.07 2.67 -3.73
CA LYS A 63 10.53 2.74 -3.76
C LYS A 63 11.15 1.34 -3.89
N GLY A 64 10.71 0.39 -3.07
CA GLY A 64 11.16 -1.00 -3.18
C GLY A 64 10.87 -1.62 -4.55
N MET A 65 9.74 -1.28 -5.18
CA MET A 65 9.41 -1.76 -6.52
C MET A 65 10.35 -1.19 -7.58
N ALA A 66 10.68 0.10 -7.49
CA ALA A 66 11.62 0.76 -8.39
C ALA A 66 13.04 0.19 -8.26
N GLU A 67 13.45 -0.21 -7.05
CA GLU A 67 14.75 -0.84 -6.79
C GLU A 67 14.84 -2.29 -7.31
N LEU A 68 13.70 -2.96 -7.55
CA LEU A 68 13.65 -4.30 -8.16
C LEU A 68 13.63 -4.28 -9.69
N GLN A 69 13.34 -3.14 -10.33
CA GLN A 69 13.27 -3.03 -11.79
C GLN A 69 14.67 -2.96 -12.39
#